data_AF-A0A838RN06-F1
#
_entry.id   AF-A0A838RN06-F1
#
_cell.length_a   1.000
_cell.length_b   1.000
_cell.length_c   1.000
_cell.angle_alpha   90.00
_cell.angle_beta   90.00
_cell.angle_gamma   90.00
#
_symmetry.space_group_name_H-M   'P 1'
#
loop_
_entity.id
_entity.type
_entity.pdbx_description
1 polymer ?
#
loop_
_entity_poly.entity_id
_entity_poly.type
_entity_poly.pdbx_seq_one_letter_code
_entity_poly.pdbx_strand_id
1 'polypeptide(L)'
;MGEFWDVGDRVFAYWEEDEYYYPATITEITDDSIRIRFDDSDEEEWTDTDDMAEYSLSVGDAVEAFWEEDKEYYPGEVLEINGEDILVVFDEDGSQQWTKLGSLRMWYEDEEEEE
;
A
#
# COMPACT_ATOMS: atom_id res chain seq x y z
N MET A 1 -4.69 -9.12 -19.18
CA MET A 1 -5.47 -10.07 -18.36
C MET A 1 -6.18 -9.15 -17.40
N GLY A 2 -7.51 -9.04 -17.46
CA GLY A 2 -8.20 -8.10 -16.56
C GLY A 2 -7.93 -8.54 -15.13
N GLU A 3 -7.44 -7.62 -14.31
CA GLU A 3 -7.33 -7.83 -12.86
C GLU A 3 -8.75 -8.13 -12.36
N PHE A 4 -8.99 -9.41 -12.04
CA PHE A 4 -10.21 -9.82 -11.36
C PHE A 4 -9.84 -9.83 -9.88
N TRP A 5 -10.27 -8.81 -9.17
CA TRP A 5 -10.18 -8.76 -7.73
C TRP A 5 -11.08 -9.86 -7.12
N ASP A 6 -10.60 -10.55 -6.10
CA ASP A 6 -11.38 -11.53 -5.35
C ASP A 6 -11.58 -11.08 -3.87
N VAL A 7 -12.69 -11.47 -3.26
CA VAL A 7 -12.91 -11.21 -1.83
C VAL A 7 -11.83 -11.94 -1.01
N GLY A 8 -11.14 -11.18 -0.17
CA GLY A 8 -9.99 -11.63 0.61
C GLY A 8 -8.64 -11.26 0.02
N ASP A 9 -8.59 -10.73 -1.21
CA ASP A 9 -7.36 -10.19 -1.77
C ASP A 9 -6.92 -8.93 -1.03
N ARG A 10 -5.60 -8.75 -0.96
CA ARG A 10 -5.00 -7.51 -0.49
C ARG A 10 -4.76 -6.59 -1.67
N VAL A 11 -4.96 -5.31 -1.43
CA VAL A 11 -4.87 -4.23 -2.42
C VAL A 11 -4.27 -3.01 -1.76
N PHE A 12 -3.75 -2.10 -2.58
CA PHE A 12 -3.46 -0.74 -2.14
C PHE A 12 -4.66 0.13 -2.50
N ALA A 13 -5.31 0.69 -1.50
CA ALA A 13 -6.46 1.56 -1.69
C ALA A 13 -6.05 3.01 -1.49
N TYR A 14 -6.38 3.84 -2.47
CA TYR A 14 -6.16 5.28 -2.39
C TYR A 14 -7.08 5.87 -1.33
N TRP A 15 -6.52 6.68 -0.44
CA TRP A 15 -7.28 7.45 0.52
C TRP A 15 -7.15 8.94 0.21
N GLU A 16 -8.23 9.51 -0.32
CA GLU A 16 -8.29 10.89 -0.80
C GLU A 16 -8.00 11.95 0.29
N GLU A 17 -8.24 11.64 1.57
CA GLU A 17 -8.02 12.59 2.68
C GLU A 17 -6.53 12.80 2.97
N ASP A 18 -5.71 11.78 2.74
CA ASP A 18 -4.27 11.80 3.01
C ASP A 18 -3.42 11.85 1.72
N GLU A 19 -3.99 11.51 0.56
CA GLU A 19 -3.27 11.37 -0.73
C GLU A 19 -2.23 10.23 -0.71
N TYR A 20 -2.56 9.13 -0.02
CA TYR A 20 -1.72 7.93 0.09
C TYR A 20 -2.48 6.67 -0.28
N TYR A 21 -1.72 5.67 -0.72
CA TYR A 21 -2.17 4.30 -0.86
C TYR A 21 -1.93 3.52 0.42
N TYR A 22 -3.01 3.03 1.01
CA TYR A 22 -2.98 2.22 2.21
C TYR A 22 -3.25 0.75 1.91
N PRO A 23 -2.56 -0.16 2.61
CA PRO A 23 -2.83 -1.59 2.48
C PRO A 23 -4.23 -1.88 3.01
N ALA A 24 -5.05 -2.50 2.17
CA ALA A 24 -6.42 -2.87 2.49
C ALA A 24 -6.73 -4.30 2.03
N THR A 25 -7.74 -4.90 2.64
CA THR A 25 -8.26 -6.22 2.26
C THR A 25 -9.66 -6.08 1.70
N ILE A 26 -9.94 -6.70 0.56
CA ILE A 26 -11.28 -6.72 -0.02
C ILE A 26 -12.20 -7.57 0.84
N THR A 27 -13.27 -6.96 1.36
CA THR A 27 -14.28 -7.65 2.19
C THR A 27 -15.53 -8.01 1.40
N GLU A 28 -15.86 -7.24 0.36
CA GLU A 28 -17.03 -7.49 -0.48
C GLU A 28 -16.81 -6.93 -1.89
N ILE A 29 -17.32 -7.60 -2.92
CA ILE A 29 -17.29 -7.14 -4.30
C ILE A 29 -18.72 -7.13 -4.82
N THR A 30 -19.13 -6.01 -5.41
CA THR A 30 -20.42 -5.86 -6.10
C THR A 30 -20.20 -5.57 -7.57
N ASP A 31 -21.28 -5.52 -8.36
CA ASP A 31 -21.19 -5.18 -9.79
C ASP A 31 -20.75 -3.74 -10.07
N ASP A 32 -20.90 -2.83 -9.09
CA ASP A 32 -20.69 -1.39 -9.25
C ASP A 32 -19.51 -0.85 -8.41
N SER A 33 -19.21 -1.47 -7.27
CA SER A 33 -18.17 -1.00 -6.32
C SER A 33 -17.54 -2.14 -5.52
N ILE A 34 -16.37 -1.88 -4.94
CA ILE A 34 -15.62 -2.83 -4.11
C ILE A 34 -15.57 -2.28 -2.68
N ARG A 35 -15.86 -3.15 -1.70
CA ARG A 35 -15.69 -2.83 -0.30
C ARG A 35 -14.36 -3.36 0.20
N ILE A 36 -13.60 -2.47 0.81
CA ILE A 36 -12.28 -2.75 1.37
C ILE A 36 -12.29 -2.47 2.88
N ARG A 37 -11.35 -3.08 3.59
CA ARG A 37 -11.03 -2.77 4.98
C ARG A 37 -9.55 -2.45 5.08
N PHE A 38 -9.21 -1.28 5.59
CA PHE A 38 -7.82 -0.88 5.78
C PHE A 38 -7.16 -1.75 6.87
N ASP A 39 -5.87 -2.06 6.71
CA ASP A 39 -5.14 -2.88 7.70
C ASP A 39 -4.67 -2.03 8.89
N ASP A 40 -4.41 -0.74 8.65
CA ASP A 40 -3.99 0.24 9.65
C ASP A 40 -5.15 0.62 10.61
N SER A 41 -6.31 0.84 10.02
CA SER A 41 -7.53 1.24 10.71
C SER A 41 -8.60 0.21 10.34
N ASP A 42 -9.24 -0.46 11.32
CA ASP A 42 -10.31 -1.48 11.10
C ASP A 42 -11.59 -0.90 10.44
N GLU A 43 -11.48 0.28 9.84
CA GLU A 43 -12.49 0.99 9.06
C GLU A 43 -12.68 0.31 7.69
N GLU A 44 -13.93 0.26 7.25
CA GLU A 44 -14.33 -0.32 5.97
C GLU A 44 -14.93 0.76 5.08
N GLU A 45 -14.50 0.84 3.82
CA GLU A 45 -14.99 1.83 2.86
C GLU A 45 -15.34 1.21 1.51
N TRP A 46 -16.14 1.94 0.72
CA TRP A 46 -16.51 1.58 -0.64
C TRP A 46 -15.67 2.39 -1.60
N THR A 47 -14.91 1.69 -2.44
CA THR A 47 -14.01 2.28 -3.41
C THR A 47 -14.30 1.72 -4.81
N ASP A 48 -13.77 2.39 -5.82
CA ASP A 48 -13.82 1.97 -7.20
C ASP A 48 -12.50 1.30 -7.59
N THR A 49 -12.52 0.50 -8.67
CA THR A 49 -11.30 -0.15 -9.17
C THR A 49 -10.23 0.84 -9.64
N ASP A 50 -10.61 2.10 -9.90
CA ASP A 50 -9.70 3.17 -10.34
C ASP A 50 -8.86 3.71 -9.15
N ASP A 51 -9.44 3.69 -7.95
CA ASP A 51 -8.80 4.08 -6.68
C ASP A 51 -8.08 2.90 -6.00
N MET A 52 -7.91 1.79 -6.73
CA MET A 52 -7.25 0.57 -6.26
C MET A 52 -6.02 0.28 -7.12
N ALA A 53 -4.93 -0.06 -6.45
CA ALA A 53 -3.69 -0.50 -7.05
C ALA A 53 -3.37 -1.95 -6.65
N GLU A 54 -2.66 -2.65 -7.55
CA GLU A 54 -2.14 -3.99 -7.30
C GLU A 54 -1.29 -3.99 -6.03
N TYR A 55 -1.51 -4.99 -5.18
CA TYR A 55 -0.71 -5.22 -3.98
C TYR A 55 0.65 -5.82 -4.37
N SER A 56 1.46 -5.02 -5.04
CA SER A 56 2.79 -5.35 -5.52
C SER A 56 3.67 -4.09 -5.53
N LEU A 57 4.98 -4.29 -5.36
CA LEU A 57 5.99 -3.24 -5.44
C LEU A 57 7.10 -3.68 -6.39
N SER A 58 7.94 -2.75 -6.79
CA SER A 58 9.20 -3.03 -7.47
C SER A 58 10.40 -2.66 -6.59
N VAL A 59 11.55 -3.29 -6.86
CA VAL A 59 12.81 -2.89 -6.22
C VAL A 59 13.18 -1.48 -6.70
N GLY A 60 13.44 -0.59 -5.74
CA GLY A 60 13.66 0.83 -5.97
C GLY A 60 12.41 1.70 -5.78
N ASP A 61 11.23 1.12 -5.52
CA ASP A 61 10.06 1.90 -5.12
C ASP A 61 10.32 2.57 -3.77
N ALA A 62 9.89 3.82 -3.67
CA ALA A 62 9.94 4.56 -2.44
C ALA A 62 8.64 4.32 -1.65
N VAL A 63 8.80 3.95 -0.38
CA VAL A 63 7.71 3.47 0.47
C VAL A 63 7.90 3.99 1.88
N GLU A 64 6.84 3.99 2.67
CA GLU A 64 6.96 4.19 4.11
C GLU A 64 6.59 2.90 4.86
N ALA A 65 7.52 2.41 5.67
CA ALA A 65 7.32 1.20 6.44
C ALA A 65 6.83 1.51 7.86
N PHE A 66 5.77 0.82 8.27
CA PHE A 66 5.20 0.90 9.60
C PHE A 66 6.12 0.25 10.62
N TRP A 67 6.49 1.00 11.64
CA TRP A 67 7.30 0.53 12.76
C TRP A 67 6.42 0.26 13.98
N GLU A 68 6.23 -1.00 14.35
CA GLU A 68 5.31 -1.38 15.44
C GLU A 68 5.67 -0.80 16.82
N GLU A 69 6.96 -0.60 17.10
CA GLU A 69 7.43 -0.02 18.38
C GLU A 69 7.00 1.45 18.57
N ASP A 70 7.14 2.29 17.54
CA ASP A 70 6.76 3.70 17.57
C ASP A 70 5.33 3.95 17.06
N LYS A 71 4.72 2.94 16.41
CA LYS A 71 3.41 3.02 15.74
C LYS A 71 3.36 4.14 14.72
N GLU A 72 4.45 4.32 13.98
CA GLU A 72 4.63 5.38 13.01
C GLU A 72 5.25 4.82 11.72
N TYR A 73 5.01 5.49 10.61
CA TYR A 73 5.56 5.14 9.30
C TYR A 73 6.87 5.91 9.07
N TYR A 74 7.89 5.21 8.60
CA TYR A 74 9.19 5.81 8.30
C TYR A 74 9.53 5.65 6.82
N PRO A 75 10.03 6.71 6.16
CA PRO A 75 10.38 6.67 4.75
C PRO A 75 11.57 5.74 4.49
N GLY A 76 11.48 5.00 3.40
CA GLY A 76 12.51 4.10 2.92
C GLY A 76 12.33 3.71 1.46
N GLU A 77 13.23 2.85 1.00
CA GLU A 77 13.25 2.35 -0.37
C GLU A 77 13.25 0.82 -0.37
N VAL A 78 12.53 0.21 -1.31
CA VAL A 78 12.49 -1.23 -1.47
C VAL A 78 13.83 -1.73 -2.03
N LEU A 79 14.56 -2.48 -1.22
CA LEU A 79 15.86 -3.06 -1.58
C LEU A 79 15.73 -4.46 -2.21
N GLU A 80 14.80 -5.27 -1.69
CA GLU A 80 14.58 -6.66 -2.15
C GLU A 80 13.13 -7.09 -1.90
N ILE A 81 12.60 -7.92 -2.79
CA ILE A 81 11.23 -8.45 -2.73
C ILE A 81 11.28 -9.97 -2.72
N ASN A 82 10.65 -10.60 -1.72
CA ASN A 82 10.54 -12.04 -1.56
C ASN A 82 9.08 -12.45 -1.34
N GLY A 83 8.26 -12.32 -2.39
CA GLY A 83 6.82 -12.53 -2.29
C GLY A 83 6.17 -11.40 -1.48
N GLU A 84 5.62 -11.72 -0.31
CA GLU A 84 5.00 -10.75 0.60
C GLU A 84 6.00 -10.10 1.56
N ASP A 85 7.21 -10.65 1.66
CA ASP A 85 8.30 -10.11 2.48
C ASP A 85 9.11 -9.10 1.65
N ILE A 86 9.20 -7.87 2.15
CA ILE A 86 9.87 -6.74 1.50
C ILE A 86 11.00 -6.27 2.39
N LEU A 87 12.21 -6.18 1.85
CA LEU A 87 13.35 -5.58 2.53
C LEU A 87 13.35 -4.09 2.21
N VAL A 88 13.13 -3.26 3.22
CA VAL A 88 13.17 -1.80 3.10
C VAL A 88 14.44 -1.27 3.74
N VAL A 89 15.09 -0.31 3.08
CA VAL A 89 16.16 0.50 3.65
C VAL A 89 15.62 1.86 4.04
N PHE A 90 15.75 2.24 5.31
CA PHE A 90 15.26 3.52 5.82
C PHE A 90 16.20 4.67 5.44
N ASP A 91 15.65 5.79 5.00
CA ASP A 91 16.46 6.95 4.59
C ASP A 91 17.18 7.62 5.78
N GLU A 92 16.59 7.58 6.98
CA GLU A 92 17.10 8.28 8.16
C GLU A 92 18.49 7.78 8.64
N ASP A 93 18.65 6.46 8.75
CA ASP A 93 19.88 5.80 9.27
C ASP A 93 20.53 4.85 8.26
N GLY A 94 19.87 4.56 7.13
CA GLY A 94 20.30 3.52 6.20
C GLY A 94 20.15 2.10 6.75
N SER A 95 19.41 1.94 7.85
CA SER A 95 19.12 0.65 8.44
C SER A 95 18.17 -0.15 7.54
N GLN A 96 18.28 -1.48 7.57
CA GLN A 96 17.51 -2.37 6.70
C GLN A 96 16.63 -3.28 7.55
N GLN A 97 15.37 -3.42 7.17
CA GLN A 97 14.42 -4.26 7.87
C GLN A 97 13.55 -5.04 6.90
N TRP A 98 13.37 -6.33 7.20
CA TRP A 98 12.36 -7.15 6.55
C TRP A 98 11.00 -6.84 7.15
N THR A 99 10.07 -6.42 6.30
CA THR A 99 8.69 -6.13 6.66
C THR A 99 7.74 -6.80 5.69
N LYS A 100 6.44 -6.68 5.92
CA LYS A 100 5.41 -7.17 5.03
C LYS A 100 4.94 -6.04 4.13
N LEU A 101 4.54 -6.41 2.91
CA LEU A 101 3.90 -5.48 1.99
C LEU A 101 2.70 -4.74 2.61
N GLY A 102 1.99 -5.39 3.56
CA GLY A 102 0.85 -4.80 4.27
C GLY A 102 1.19 -3.86 5.39
N SER A 103 2.48 -3.73 5.68
CA SER A 103 3.00 -2.75 6.62
C SER A 103 3.70 -1.62 5.86
N LEU A 104 3.52 -1.53 4.55
CA LEU A 104 4.04 -0.46 3.70
C LEU A 104 2.87 0.40 3.21
N ARG A 105 3.12 1.69 3.07
CA ARG A 105 2.26 2.61 2.33
C ARG A 105 3.07 3.33 1.26
N MET A 106 2.38 3.81 0.22
CA MET A 106 2.98 4.59 -0.86
C MET A 106 2.32 5.96 -0.90
N TRP A 107 3.10 7.00 -1.15
CA TRP A 107 2.54 8.29 -1.53
C TRP A 107 1.95 8.21 -2.93
N TYR A 108 0.91 8.98 -3.17
CA TYR A 108 0.47 9.25 -4.53
C TYR A 108 1.51 10.17 -5.17
N GLU A 109 2.32 9.62 -6.09
CA GLU A 109 3.08 10.47 -7.01
C GLU A 109 2.08 11.05 -8.01
N ASP A 110 1.49 12.19 -7.68
CA ASP A 110 0.95 13.05 -8.74
C ASP A 110 2.15 13.39 -9.61
N GLU A 111 2.20 12.81 -10.82
CA GLU A 111 3.10 13.30 -11.86
C GLU A 111 2.70 14.76 -12.09
N GLU A 112 3.28 15.68 -11.31
CA GLU A 112 3.08 17.10 -11.52
C GLU A 112 3.47 17.37 -12.98
N GLU A 113 2.46 17.67 -13.81
CA GLU A 113 2.66 18.11 -15.16
C GLU A 113 3.59 19.32 -15.11
N GLU A 114 4.86 19.14 -15.52
CA GLU A 114 5.76 20.26 -15.72
C GLU A 114 5.17 21.17 -16.82
N GLU A 115 4.55 22.29 -16.42
CA GLU A 115 4.10 23.37 -17.32
C GLU A 115 5.25 24.26 -17.84
#